data_AF-A0A929TXJ3-F1
#
_entry.id   AF-A0A929TXJ3-F1
#
_cell.length_a   1.000
_cell.length_b   1.000
_cell.length_c   1.000
_cell.angle_alpha   90.00
_cell.angle_beta   90.00
_cell.angle_gamma   90.00
#
_symmetry.space_group_name_H-M   'P 1'
#
loop_
_entity.id
_entity.type
_entity.pdbx_description
1 polymer ?
#
loop_
_entity_poly.entity_id
_entity_poly.type
_entity_poly.pdbx_seq_one_letter_code
_entity_poly.pdbx_strand_id
1 'polypeptide(L)'
;DMYATVKYLSKKNIDGIKIHGLHILKGTRLASEYEKHPFKIMSLEEYTRVLINCLKILPKNTVVHRMTGDGDKKILIEPQWSADKKRVLNYINKKIKEELL
;
A
#
# COMPACT_ATOMS: atom_id res chain seq x y z
N ASP A 1 1.82 -14.10 -4.14
CA ASP A 1 2.14 -12.88 -3.38
C ASP A 1 1.45 -11.66 -4.05
N MET A 2 1.76 -10.44 -3.60
CA MET A 2 1.20 -9.20 -4.18
C MET A 2 1.57 -9.02 -5.67
N TYR A 3 2.79 -9.34 -6.08
CA TYR A 3 3.24 -9.20 -7.47
C TYR A 3 2.53 -10.18 -8.41
N ALA A 4 2.32 -11.42 -7.97
CA ALA A 4 1.54 -12.40 -8.71
C ALA A 4 0.10 -11.92 -8.94
N THR A 5 -0.49 -11.26 -7.94
CA THR A 5 -1.85 -10.68 -8.06
C THR A 5 -1.87 -9.57 -9.11
N VAL A 6 -0.91 -8.65 -9.06
CA VAL A 6 -0.81 -7.56 -10.05
C VAL A 6 -0.52 -8.09 -11.46
N LYS A 7 0.34 -9.10 -11.60
CA LYS A 7 0.63 -9.77 -12.87
C LYS A 7 -0.56 -10.55 -13.43
N TYR A 8 -1.44 -11.06 -12.56
CA TYR A 8 -2.69 -11.66 -12.98
C TYR A 8 -3.65 -10.59 -13.50
N LEU A 9 -3.80 -9.48 -12.75
CA LEU A 9 -4.69 -8.37 -13.11
C LEU A 9 -4.24 -7.64 -14.38
N SER A 10 -2.93 -7.51 -14.62
CA SER A 10 -2.38 -6.87 -15.83
C SER A 10 -2.80 -7.57 -17.13
N LYS A 11 -3.23 -8.83 -17.04
CA LYS A 11 -3.74 -9.63 -18.16
C LYS A 11 -5.26 -9.54 -18.33
N LYS A 12 -5.98 -8.77 -17.52
CA LYS A 12 -7.45 -8.79 -17.43
C LYS A 12 -8.16 -7.56 -17.99
N ASN A 13 -7.50 -6.73 -18.80
CA ASN A 13 -8.08 -5.49 -19.37
C ASN A 13 -8.88 -4.69 -18.32
N ILE A 14 -8.27 -4.46 -17.16
CA ILE A 14 -8.86 -3.61 -16.13
C ILE A 14 -8.68 -2.13 -16.49
N ASP A 15 -9.72 -1.33 -16.27
CA ASP A 15 -9.64 0.12 -16.51
C ASP A 15 -8.84 0.83 -15.43
N GLY A 16 -8.89 0.33 -14.20
CA GLY A 16 -8.18 0.95 -13.08
C GLY A 16 -8.03 0.06 -11.86
N ILE A 17 -7.16 0.52 -10.96
CA ILE A 17 -6.80 -0.19 -9.72
C ILE A 17 -6.74 0.77 -8.53
N LYS A 18 -7.11 0.25 -7.35
CA LYS A 18 -6.96 0.91 -6.05
C LYS A 18 -6.05 0.07 -5.18
N ILE A 19 -4.90 0.61 -4.81
CA ILE A 19 -3.93 -0.06 -3.92
C ILE A 19 -4.10 0.49 -2.51
N HIS A 20 -4.13 -0.42 -1.54
CA HIS A 20 -4.30 -0.14 -0.12
C HIS A 20 -3.17 -0.77 0.69
N GLY A 21 -2.57 0.01 1.59
CA GLY A 21 -1.70 -0.52 2.64
C GLY A 21 -2.53 -1.28 3.68
N LEU A 22 -1.98 -2.37 4.20
CA LEU A 22 -2.60 -3.11 5.30
C LEU A 22 -2.57 -2.23 6.55
N HIS A 23 -3.74 -2.01 7.16
CA HIS A 23 -3.86 -1.36 8.46
C HIS A 23 -4.39 -2.36 9.48
N ILE A 24 -3.80 -2.33 10.67
CA ILE A 24 -4.29 -2.99 11.86
C ILE A 24 -5.03 -1.94 12.67
N LEU A 25 -6.34 -2.10 12.79
CA LEU A 25 -7.23 -1.14 13.46
C LEU A 25 -7.82 -1.76 14.71
N LYS A 26 -7.86 -1.01 15.80
CA LYS A 26 -8.46 -1.39 17.09
C LYS A 26 -9.90 -1.87 16.87
N GLY A 27 -10.26 -2.95 17.55
CA GLY A 27 -11.59 -3.56 17.45
C GLY A 27 -11.78 -4.47 16.24
N THR A 28 -10.75 -4.67 15.40
CA THR A 28 -10.80 -5.68 14.33
C THR A 28 -10.26 -7.03 14.82
N ARG A 29 -10.70 -8.12 14.18
CA ARG A 29 -10.12 -9.45 14.40
C ARG A 29 -8.61 -9.46 14.20
N LEU A 30 -8.11 -8.76 13.18
CA LEU A 30 -6.69 -8.69 12.88
C LEU A 30 -5.90 -8.02 14.01
N ALA A 31 -6.47 -7.01 14.68
CA ALA A 31 -5.84 -6.41 15.85
C ALA A 31 -5.70 -7.41 17.00
N SER A 32 -6.73 -8.20 17.29
CA SER A 32 -6.67 -9.24 18.32
C SER A 32 -5.66 -10.34 17.97
N GLU A 33 -5.53 -10.69 16.68
CA GLU A 33 -4.53 -11.66 16.23
C GLU A 33 -3.11 -11.09 16.35
N TYR A 34 -2.90 -9.83 15.95
CA TYR A 34 -1.61 -9.14 16.03
C TYR A 34 -1.14 -8.93 17.47
N GLU A 35 -2.04 -8.62 18.39
CA GLU A 35 -1.71 -8.47 19.82
C GLU A 35 -1.22 -9.79 20.43
N LYS A 36 -1.83 -10.92 20.04
CA LYS A 36 -1.43 -12.25 20.51
C LYS A 36 -0.16 -12.75 19.84
N HIS A 37 -0.02 -12.50 18.53
CA HIS A 37 1.09 -12.98 17.72
C HIS A 37 1.54 -11.86 16.76
N PRO A 38 2.38 -10.92 17.23
CA PRO A 38 2.86 -9.83 16.38
C PRO A 38 3.59 -10.38 15.15
N PHE A 39 3.31 -9.78 14.00
CA PHE A 39 3.99 -10.10 12.73
C PHE A 39 4.57 -8.85 12.09
N LYS A 40 5.47 -9.01 11.13
CA LYS A 40 6.10 -7.86 10.49
C LYS A 40 5.09 -7.04 9.69
N ILE A 41 5.00 -5.75 9.99
CA ILE A 41 4.31 -4.75 9.17
C ILE A 41 5.35 -4.02 8.31
N MET A 42 5.00 -3.74 7.05
CA MET A 42 5.90 -3.02 6.14
C MET A 42 6.21 -1.62 6.68
N SER A 43 7.48 -1.24 6.67
CA SER A 43 7.85 0.16 6.79
C SER A 43 7.34 0.96 5.58
N LEU A 44 7.30 2.30 5.68
CA LEU A 44 6.92 3.16 4.56
C LEU A 44 7.83 2.90 3.34
N GLU A 45 9.11 2.66 3.57
CA GLU A 45 10.08 2.33 2.52
C GLU A 45 9.76 0.99 1.87
N GLU A 46 9.52 -0.06 2.67
CA GLU A 46 9.20 -1.39 2.15
C GLU A 46 7.90 -1.39 1.36
N TYR A 47 6.87 -0.71 1.87
CA TYR A 47 5.60 -0.52 1.18
C TYR A 47 5.80 0.21 -0.14
N THR A 48 6.55 1.31 -0.14
CA THR A 48 6.81 2.12 -1.35
C THR A 48 7.54 1.32 -2.41
N ARG A 49 8.55 0.52 -2.01
CA ARG A 49 9.27 -0.37 -2.92
C ARG A 49 8.33 -1.40 -3.57
N VAL A 50 7.48 -2.04 -2.77
CA VAL A 50 6.49 -3.01 -3.27
C VAL A 50 5.50 -2.32 -4.22
N LEU A 51 4.98 -1.15 -3.84
CA LEU A 51 4.08 -0.34 -4.65
C LEU A 51 4.71 -0.03 -6.02
N ILE A 52 5.93 0.49 -6.05
CA ILE A 52 6.61 0.84 -7.31
C ILE A 52 6.79 -0.39 -8.19
N ASN A 53 7.17 -1.54 -7.62
CA ASN A 53 7.28 -2.78 -8.38
C ASN A 53 5.93 -3.24 -8.94
N CYS A 54 4.83 -3.08 -8.19
CA CYS A 54 3.48 -3.30 -8.70
C CYS A 54 3.16 -2.36 -9.87
N LEU A 55 3.49 -1.07 -9.76
CA LEU A 55 3.27 -0.09 -10.83
C LEU A 55 4.07 -0.44 -12.10
N LYS A 56 5.30 -0.95 -11.97
CA LYS A 56 6.12 -1.41 -13.11
C LYS A 56 5.50 -2.61 -13.86
N ILE A 57 4.65 -3.41 -13.21
CA ILE A 57 3.98 -4.57 -13.81
C ILE A 57 2.68 -4.16 -14.54
N LEU A 58 2.01 -3.10 -14.08
CA LEU A 58 0.73 -2.69 -14.64
C LEU A 58 0.88 -2.15 -16.08
N PRO A 59 -0.09 -2.42 -16.98
CA PRO A 59 -0.12 -1.80 -18.29
C PRO A 59 -0.20 -0.27 -18.17
N LYS A 60 0.48 0.45 -19.07
CA LYS A 60 0.56 1.93 -19.04
C LYS A 60 -0.81 2.64 -19.12
N ASN A 61 -1.83 1.97 -19.67
CA ASN A 61 -3.19 2.48 -19.79
C ASN A 61 -4.07 2.22 -18.55
N THR A 62 -3.58 1.49 -17.54
CA THR A 62 -4.36 1.25 -16.31
C THR A 62 -4.37 2.50 -15.43
N VAL A 63 -5.56 2.99 -15.08
CA VAL A 63 -5.71 4.14 -14.18
C VAL A 63 -5.43 3.73 -12.73
N VAL A 64 -4.42 4.34 -12.10
CA VAL A 64 -4.15 4.17 -10.67
C VAL A 64 -4.98 5.17 -9.88
N HIS A 65 -6.14 4.74 -9.36
CA HIS A 65 -7.03 5.59 -8.58
C HIS A 65 -6.47 5.94 -7.20
N ARG A 66 -5.65 5.05 -6.62
CA ARG A 66 -5.08 5.20 -5.29
C ARG A 66 -3.81 4.37 -5.12
N MET A 67 -2.82 4.95 -4.46
CA MET A 67 -1.54 4.32 -4.16
C MET A 67 -1.36 3.97 -2.67
N THR A 68 -2.11 4.59 -1.77
CA THR A 68 -2.09 4.34 -0.34
C THR A 68 -3.39 4.83 0.30
N GLY A 69 -3.68 4.40 1.52
CA GLY A 69 -4.79 4.91 2.34
C GLY A 69 -4.28 5.39 3.69
N ASP A 70 -5.07 6.25 4.33
CA ASP A 70 -4.76 6.79 5.66
C ASP A 70 -5.52 5.95 6.71
N GLY A 71 -4.82 5.50 7.75
CA GLY A 71 -5.46 4.92 8.93
C GLY A 71 -6.10 6.00 9.81
N ASP A 72 -7.28 5.74 10.37
CA ASP A 72 -7.87 6.64 11.38
C ASP A 72 -7.00 6.65 12.63
N LYS A 73 -6.39 7.80 12.91
CA LYS A 73 -5.46 8.03 14.04
C LYS A 73 -6.02 7.58 15.39
N LYS A 74 -7.33 7.60 15.58
CA LYS A 74 -7.96 7.21 16.86
C LYS A 74 -7.89 5.70 17.11
N ILE A 75 -7.86 4.91 16.05
CA ILE A 75 -7.97 3.44 16.13
C ILE A 75 -6.81 2.71 15.43
N LEU A 76 -5.92 3.41 14.74
CA LEU A 76 -4.78 2.80 14.06
C LEU A 76 -3.76 2.25 15.06
N ILE A 77 -3.45 0.96 14.94
CA ILE A 77 -2.40 0.26 15.70
C ILE A 77 -1.12 0.17 14.86
N GLU A 78 -1.21 -0.25 13.60
CA GLU A 78 -0.08 -0.26 12.66
C GLU A 78 -0.58 -0.18 11.21
N PRO A 79 0.24 0.24 10.24
CA PRO A 79 1.49 0.96 10.42
C PRO A 79 1.24 2.41 10.85
N GLN A 80 1.88 2.85 11.94
CA GLN A 80 1.73 4.23 12.44
C GLN A 80 2.12 5.31 11.42
N TRP A 81 3.04 4.99 10.49
CA TRP A 81 3.44 5.93 9.45
C TRP A 81 2.29 6.33 8.52
N SER A 82 1.24 5.49 8.37
CA SER A 82 0.10 5.74 7.48
C SER A 82 -0.82 6.87 7.96
N ALA A 83 -0.70 7.29 9.22
CA ALA A 83 -1.48 8.37 9.80
C ALA A 83 -1.08 9.77 9.29
N ASP A 84 0.13 9.93 8.72
CA ASP A 84 0.63 11.20 8.18
C ASP A 84 0.54 11.23 6.65
N LYS A 85 -0.68 11.46 6.17
CA LYS A 85 -1.01 11.51 4.75
C LYS A 85 -0.04 12.35 3.92
N LYS A 86 0.26 13.57 4.37
CA LYS A 86 1.08 14.52 3.62
C LYS A 86 2.50 13.99 3.47
N ARG A 87 3.10 13.53 4.58
CA ARG A 87 4.45 12.96 4.57
C ARG A 87 4.52 11.71 3.69
N VAL A 88 3.55 10.80 3.82
CA VAL A 88 3.49 9.55 3.07
C VAL A 88 3.36 9.79 1.57
N LEU A 89 2.42 10.63 1.14
CA LEU A 89 2.23 10.94 -0.28
C LEU A 89 3.45 11.64 -0.87
N ASN A 90 4.06 12.58 -0.15
CA ASN A 90 5.28 13.25 -0.62
C ASN A 90 6.43 12.27 -0.80
N TYR A 91 6.62 11.33 0.15
CA TYR A 91 7.64 10.30 0.05
C TYR A 91 7.41 9.38 -1.14
N ILE A 92 6.20 8.84 -1.28
CA ILE A 92 5.83 7.94 -2.39
C ILE A 92 6.01 8.64 -3.74
N ASN A 93 5.50 9.87 -3.88
CA ASN A 93 5.62 10.64 -5.12
C ASN A 93 7.08 10.95 -5.48
N LYS A 94 7.92 11.27 -4.49
CA LYS A 94 9.36 11.45 -4.71
C LYS A 94 9.98 10.17 -5.25
N LYS A 95 9.70 9.02 -4.64
CA LYS A 95 10.24 7.73 -5.09
C LYS A 95 9.75 7.30 -6.47
N ILE A 96 8.49 7.56 -6.80
CA ILE A 96 7.97 7.33 -8.15
C ILE A 96 8.72 8.18 -9.16
N LYS A 97 8.94 9.46 -8.89
CA LYS A 97 9.72 10.34 -9.79
C LYS A 97 11.17 9.89 -9.96
N GLU A 98 11.78 9.29 -8.94
CA GLU A 98 13.17 8.80 -9.00
C GLU A 98 13.30 7.48 -9.79
N GLU A 99 12.24 6.67 -9.86
CA GLU A 99 12.33 5.28 -10.39
C GLU A 99 11.48 4.99 -11.63
N LEU A 100 10.51 5.84 -11.97
CA LEU A 100 9.54 5.60 -13.05
C LEU A 100 9.47 6.73 -14.09
N LEU A 101 10.07 7.89 -13.82
CA LEU A 101 10.10 9.07 -14.69
C LEU A 101 11.56 9.46 -14.95
#